data_AF-A0A1A6FKZ4-F1
#
_entry.id   AF-A0A1A6FKZ4-F1
#
_cell.length_a   1.000
_cell.length_b   1.000
_cell.length_c   1.000
_cell.angle_alpha   90.00
_cell.angle_beta   90.00
_cell.angle_gamma   90.00
#
_symmetry.space_group_name_H-M   'P 1'
#
loop_
_entity.id
_entity.type
_entity.pdbx_description
1 polymer ?
#
loop_
_entity_poly.entity_id
_entity_poly.type
_entity_poly.pdbx_seq_one_letter_code
_entity_poly.pdbx_strand_id
1 'polypeptide(L)' 'MNTARELGLLGGEKDRIGGRIRRDLVTAAKMKCGIASDTELLEYALAKVALEDDFGAQLVRRKGQITGDLDLEF' A
#
# COMPACT_ATOMS: atom_id res chain seq x y z
N MET A 1 3.94 5.74 -2.62
CA MET A 1 4.90 5.81 -3.74
C MET A 1 6.26 6.31 -3.31
N ASN A 2 6.37 7.39 -2.51
CA ASN A 2 7.66 7.92 -2.06
C ASN A 2 8.52 6.88 -1.33
N THR A 3 7.97 6.18 -0.34
CA THR A 3 8.69 5.12 0.39
C THR A 3 9.13 3.95 -0.51
N ALA A 4 8.29 3.52 -1.47
CA ALA A 4 8.68 2.47 -2.42
C ALA A 4 9.83 2.92 -3.32
N ARG A 5 9.86 4.21 -3.68
CA ARG A 5 10.96 4.81 -4.44
C ARG A 5 12.24 4.90 -3.61
N GLU A 6 12.15 5.30 -2.35
CA GLU A 6 13.28 5.34 -1.41
C GLU A 6 13.89 3.94 -1.18
N LEU A 7 13.05 2.91 -1.12
CA LEU A 7 13.48 1.51 -1.05
C LEU A 7 13.95 0.93 -2.40
N GLY A 8 13.97 1.73 -3.47
CA GLY A 8 14.43 1.29 -4.80
C GLY A 8 13.47 0.37 -5.56
N LEU A 9 12.25 0.12 -5.04
CA LEU A 9 11.30 -0.84 -5.60
C LEU A 9 10.65 -0.38 -6.92
N LEU A 10 10.76 0.91 -7.23
CA LEU A 10 10.28 1.51 -8.48
C LEU A 10 11.43 1.82 -9.45
N GLY A 11 12.66 1.40 -9.12
CA GLY A 11 13.82 1.51 -9.97
C GLY A 11 14.20 0.14 -10.54
N GLY A 12 14.79 0.13 -11.74
CA GLY A 12 15.27 -1.09 -12.39
C GLY A 12 14.50 -1.47 -13.65
N GLU A 13 14.71 -2.70 -14.10
CA GLU A 13 14.10 -3.22 -15.32
C GLU A 13 12.61 -3.52 -15.12
N LYS A 14 11.83 -3.31 -16.18
CA LYS A 14 10.39 -3.61 -16.19
C LYS A 14 10.17 -5.05 -16.61
N ASP A 15 9.35 -5.77 -15.85
CA ASP A 15 8.86 -7.10 -16.22
C ASP A 15 7.35 -7.06 -16.54
N ARG A 16 6.86 -8.04 -17.29
CA ARG A 16 5.46 -8.13 -17.73
C ARG A 16 4.67 -9.10 -16.85
N ILE A 17 3.71 -8.55 -16.11
CA ILE A 17 2.71 -9.32 -15.36
C ILE A 17 1.40 -9.38 -16.16
N GLY A 18 0.84 -10.59 -16.36
CA GLY A 18 -0.43 -10.80 -17.06
C GLY A 18 -1.43 -11.58 -16.21
N GLY A 19 -2.73 -11.20 -16.28
CA GLY A 19 -3.80 -11.88 -15.56
C GLY A 19 -5.19 -11.36 -15.95
N ARG A 20 -6.24 -12.14 -15.67
CA ARG A 20 -7.64 -11.69 -15.84
C ARG A 20 -8.11 -10.99 -14.58
N ILE A 21 -8.61 -9.77 -14.72
CA ILE A 21 -9.07 -8.93 -13.60
C ILE A 21 -10.50 -8.44 -13.89
N ARG A 22 -11.30 -8.24 -12.84
CA ARG A 22 -12.64 -7.65 -12.93
C ARG A 22 -12.54 -6.19 -13.38
N ARG A 23 -13.25 -5.82 -14.44
CA ARG A 23 -13.25 -4.45 -14.99
C ARG A 23 -13.68 -3.42 -13.94
N ASP A 24 -14.74 -3.69 -13.20
CA ASP A 24 -15.29 -2.73 -12.23
C ASP A 24 -14.33 -2.47 -11.07
N LEU A 25 -13.52 -3.47 -10.69
CA LEU A 25 -12.47 -3.32 -9.69
C LEU A 25 -11.38 -2.36 -10.20
N VAL A 26 -10.93 -2.53 -11.45
CA VAL A 26 -9.95 -1.62 -12.06
C VAL A 26 -10.51 -0.21 -12.13
N THR A 27 -11.73 -0.04 -12.61
CA THR A 27 -12.40 1.26 -12.74
C THR A 27 -12.53 1.98 -11.39
N ALA A 28 -13.00 1.28 -10.34
CA ALA A 28 -13.10 1.84 -9.00
C ALA A 28 -11.73 2.21 -8.42
N ALA A 29 -10.71 1.37 -8.64
CA ALA A 29 -9.36 1.64 -8.16
C ALA A 29 -8.78 2.89 -8.84
N LYS A 30 -8.89 3.01 -10.17
CA LYS A 30 -8.47 4.20 -10.94
C LYS A 30 -9.14 5.47 -10.44
N MET A 31 -10.46 5.45 -10.25
CA MET A 31 -11.18 6.60 -9.69
C MET A 31 -10.68 6.98 -8.30
N LYS A 32 -10.42 6.00 -7.44
CA LYS A 32 -9.98 6.25 -6.06
C LYS A 32 -8.57 6.82 -5.97
N CYS A 33 -7.64 6.34 -6.81
CA CYS A 33 -6.24 6.76 -6.76
C CYS A 33 -5.88 7.88 -7.76
N GLY A 34 -6.77 8.21 -8.70
CA GLY A 34 -6.52 9.18 -9.76
C GLY A 34 -5.57 8.70 -10.86
N ILE A 35 -5.23 7.40 -10.90
CA ILE A 35 -4.31 6.82 -11.87
C ILE A 35 -5.07 6.36 -13.12
N ALA A 36 -4.64 6.81 -14.29
CA ALA A 36 -5.23 6.40 -15.57
C ALA A 36 -4.54 5.17 -16.19
N SER A 37 -3.23 5.02 -15.96
CA SER A 37 -2.40 3.96 -16.53
C SER A 37 -2.58 2.63 -15.79
N ASP A 38 -2.81 1.54 -16.52
CA ASP A 38 -2.92 0.20 -15.93
C ASP A 38 -1.60 -0.23 -15.29
N THR A 39 -0.46 0.10 -15.93
CA THR A 39 0.88 -0.20 -15.38
C THR A 39 1.11 0.56 -14.08
N GLU A 40 0.80 1.86 -14.06
CA GLU A 40 1.00 2.68 -12.86
C GLU A 40 0.05 2.26 -11.73
N LEU A 41 -1.18 1.85 -12.05
CA LEU A 41 -2.12 1.31 -11.08
C LEU A 41 -1.60 0.01 -10.48
N LEU A 42 -0.99 -0.85 -11.30
CA LEU A 42 -0.41 -2.11 -10.84
C LEU A 42 0.82 -1.88 -9.96
N GLU A 43 1.73 -1.00 -10.37
CA GLU A 43 2.89 -0.60 -9.56
C GLU A 43 2.45 0.03 -8.23
N TYR A 44 1.40 0.87 -8.25
CA TYR A 44 0.82 1.44 -7.04
C TYR A 44 0.28 0.35 -6.10
N ALA A 45 -0.50 -0.58 -6.63
CA ALA A 45 -1.08 -1.66 -5.83
C ALA A 45 0.02 -2.56 -5.24
N LEU A 46 1.01 -2.95 -6.03
CA LEU A 46 2.15 -3.76 -5.58
C LEU A 46 2.99 -3.03 -4.55
N ALA A 47 3.26 -1.75 -4.75
CA ALA A 47 3.95 -0.93 -3.76
C ALA A 47 3.16 -0.85 -2.45
N LYS A 48 1.83 -0.72 -2.51
CA LYS A 48 0.99 -0.70 -1.30
C LYS A 48 1.03 -2.02 -0.54
N VAL A 49 1.07 -3.15 -1.24
CA VAL A 49 1.20 -4.49 -0.62
C VAL A 49 2.61 -4.72 -0.09
N ALA A 50 3.64 -4.35 -0.83
CA ALA A 50 5.04 -4.51 -0.42
C ALA A 50 5.45 -3.59 0.75
N LEU A 51 4.79 -2.44 0.86
CA LEU A 51 4.97 -1.47 1.94
C LEU A 51 3.93 -1.60 3.04
N GLU A 52 2.96 -2.51 2.92
CA GLU A 52 2.03 -2.76 4.00
C GLU A 52 2.85 -3.30 5.17
N ASP A 53 3.15 -2.41 6.11
CA ASP A 53 3.71 -2.80 7.38
C ASP A 53 2.68 -3.72 8.06
N ASP A 54 3.13 -4.60 8.94
CA ASP A 54 2.26 -5.50 9.72
C ASP A 54 1.30 -4.73 10.63
N PHE A 55 1.11 -3.42 10.45
CA PHE A 55 0.25 -2.53 11.20
C PHE A 55 -1.12 -3.13 11.49
N GLY A 56 -1.76 -3.84 10.57
CA GLY A 56 -3.02 -4.54 10.87
C GLY A 56 -2.84 -5.59 11.98
N ALA A 57 -1.85 -6.46 11.83
CA ALA A 57 -1.51 -7.48 12.84
C ALA A 57 -0.95 -6.87 14.13
N GLN A 58 -0.13 -5.83 14.04
CA GLN A 58 0.49 -5.11 15.16
C GLN A 58 -0.55 -4.28 15.92
N LEU A 59 -1.48 -3.62 15.24
CA LEU A 59 -2.58 -2.87 15.85
C LEU A 59 -3.56 -3.82 16.55
N VAL A 60 -3.87 -4.95 15.93
CA VAL A 60 -4.67 -6.01 16.60
C VAL A 60 -3.92 -6.57 17.81
N ARG A 61 -2.60 -6.82 17.70
CA ARG A 61 -1.77 -7.26 18.84
C ARG A 61 -1.71 -6.21 19.96
N ARG A 62 -1.72 -4.92 19.63
CA ARG A 62 -1.70 -3.79 20.58
C ARG A 62 -3.10 -3.32 21.00
N LYS A 63 -4.17 -3.99 20.53
CA LYS A 63 -5.56 -3.62 20.83
C LYS A 63 -5.80 -3.73 22.34
N GLY A 64 -5.75 -2.59 23.04
CA GLY A 64 -5.97 -2.49 24.48
C GLY A 64 -4.71 -2.38 25.35
N GLN A 65 -3.52 -2.23 24.78
CA GLN A 65 -2.31 -1.93 25.55
C GLN A 65 -1.76 -0.55 25.20
N ILE A 66 -2.22 0.46 25.95
CA ILE A 66 -1.46 1.68 26.18
C ILE A 66 -0.67 1.41 27.47
N THR A 67 0.65 1.56 27.45
CA THR A 67 1.43 1.46 28.68
C THR A 67 0.96 2.57 29.62
N GLY A 68 0.64 2.23 30.86
CA GLY A 68 0.01 3.16 31.82
C GLY A 68 0.92 4.32 32.26
N ASP A 69 2.12 4.41 31.70
CA ASP A 69 3.10 5.49 31.84
C ASP A 69 3.01 6.52 30.70
N LEU A 70 2.04 6.39 29.78
CA LEU A 70 1.80 7.39 28.75
C LEU A 70 1.21 8.65 29.37
N ASP A 71 2.07 9.62 29.60
CA ASP A 71 1.68 10.94 30.09
C ASP A 71 1.02 11.74 28.96
N LEU A 72 -0.31 11.85 29.02
CA LEU A 72 -1.13 12.62 28.10
C LEU A 72 -1.47 13.96 28.75
N GLU A 73 -0.43 14.75 29.06
CA GLU A 73 -0.59 16.15 29.45
C GLU A 73 -0.90 17.00 28.19
N PHE A 74 -1.98 17.77 28.26
CA PHE A 74 -2.39 18.77 27.27
C PHE A 74 -2.11 20.18 27.79
#